data_AF-A0A9Y1BTD3-F1
#
_entry.id   AF-A0A9Y1BTD3-F1
#
_cell.length_a   1.000
_cell.length_b   1.000
_cell.length_c   1.000
_cell.angle_alpha   90.00
_cell.angle_beta   90.00
_cell.angle_gamma   90.00
#
_symmetry.space_group_name_H-M   'P 1'
#
loop_
_entity.id
_entity.type
_entity.pdbx_description
1 polymer ?
#
loop_
_entity_poly.entity_id
_entity_poly.type
_entity_poly.pdbx_seq_one_letter_code
_entity_poly.pdbx_strand_id
1 'polypeptide(L)'
;MVNKISKKSISTIHGYLKNFKLYSKEKERKNSKKLNQKSTKIDYLEIDGKKIIRYTNEFWTSKQRQAASIHEISYRACFKAQLPKFFIQLLTKENEMVYDPFSGRGTTVIEAGIMGRKVISNDINPLSEILTVPRFFVQTIKEVEERLSEIKVDYKSEAEIDLSMFYHKKTEAEIVSLKNYLLERKEKNEEDIIDKWIRMVATNRLSGHSKGFFSVFTLPPNQAVSPERQRKINEKRNQEPEYREVKKLIVRKTKALQRNLKKEEKIKLAEAGKTAKFLTSDARKTPEIEDEKVSLIVTSPPFLDVVQYSKDNWLRCWFNDIDVKEIEKKITITRKLDEWTKVMKEAFKEFYRIIKPGGYLAFEVGEVRKGKIKLDEEVVPIGAEVGFEPVGIVINLQEFTKTANIWGIENNEYGTNTNRIVLFKKNR
;
A
#
# COMPACT_ATOMS: atom_id res chain seq x y z
N MET A 1 12.97 -19.69 -18.79
CA MET A 1 13.79 -20.52 -17.87
C MET A 1 14.19 -19.66 -16.68
N VAL A 2 13.53 -19.84 -15.53
CA VAL A 2 13.88 -19.16 -14.28
C VAL A 2 14.84 -20.09 -13.55
N ASN A 3 16.14 -19.78 -13.57
CA ASN A 3 17.14 -20.57 -12.87
C ASN A 3 16.80 -20.63 -11.37
N LYS A 4 16.81 -21.85 -10.82
CA LYS A 4 16.90 -22.12 -9.38
C LYS A 4 18.16 -21.44 -8.85
N ILE A 5 18.02 -20.32 -8.11
CA ILE A 5 19.17 -19.56 -7.60
C ILE A 5 19.26 -19.70 -6.08
N SER A 6 20.42 -20.17 -5.61
CA SER A 6 20.87 -20.17 -4.21
C SER A 6 21.03 -18.73 -3.67
N LYS A 7 21.27 -18.56 -2.36
CA LYS A 7 21.40 -17.26 -1.67
C LYS A 7 22.27 -16.29 -2.51
N LYS A 8 21.68 -15.24 -3.12
CA LYS A 8 22.41 -14.29 -3.98
C LYS A 8 23.43 -13.52 -3.14
N SER A 9 24.69 -13.51 -3.58
CA SER A 9 25.71 -12.61 -3.06
C SER A 9 25.39 -11.15 -3.43
N ILE A 10 25.97 -10.18 -2.72
CA ILE A 10 25.88 -8.77 -3.10
C ILE A 10 26.43 -8.55 -4.52
N SER A 11 27.52 -9.22 -4.88
CA SER A 11 28.05 -9.17 -6.25
C SER A 11 27.05 -9.63 -7.31
N THR A 12 26.22 -10.63 -6.99
CA THR A 12 25.13 -11.11 -7.87
C THR A 12 24.03 -10.05 -8.01
N ILE A 13 23.67 -9.36 -6.93
CA ILE A 13 22.65 -8.30 -6.95
C ILE A 13 23.14 -7.10 -7.75
N HIS A 14 24.39 -6.67 -7.52
CA HIS A 14 25.02 -5.63 -8.34
C HIS A 14 25.00 -6.03 -9.82
N GLY A 15 25.43 -7.24 -10.15
CA GLY A 15 25.40 -7.75 -11.53
C GLY A 15 24.00 -7.70 -12.13
N TYR A 16 22.96 -8.08 -11.38
CA TYR A 16 21.56 -8.01 -11.82
C TYR A 16 21.10 -6.57 -12.07
N LEU A 17 21.35 -5.65 -11.13
CA LEU A 17 20.91 -4.25 -11.25
C LEU A 17 21.64 -3.51 -12.37
N LYS A 18 22.95 -3.71 -12.52
CA LYS A 18 23.77 -3.12 -13.60
C LYS A 18 23.29 -3.56 -14.98
N ASN A 19 22.93 -4.83 -15.13
CA ASN A 19 22.53 -5.42 -16.41
C ASN A 19 21.01 -5.52 -16.58
N PHE A 20 20.23 -4.87 -15.72
CA PHE A 20 18.78 -4.95 -15.76
C PHE A 20 18.24 -4.44 -17.09
N LYS A 21 17.30 -5.19 -17.67
CA LYS A 21 16.57 -4.81 -18.88
C LYS A 21 15.08 -5.05 -18.66
N LEU A 22 14.29 -4.00 -18.85
CA LEU A 22 12.83 -4.09 -18.76
C LEU A 22 12.26 -4.68 -20.06
N TYR A 23 11.80 -5.92 -20.01
CA TYR A 23 11.13 -6.57 -21.15
C TYR A 23 9.63 -6.24 -21.17
N SER A 24 9.14 -5.56 -22.22
CA SER A 24 7.71 -5.31 -22.42
C SER A 24 7.12 -6.24 -23.49
N LYS A 25 6.27 -7.20 -23.10
CA LYS A 25 5.59 -8.17 -24.01
C LYS A 25 4.72 -7.54 -25.12
N GLU A 26 4.32 -6.28 -25.00
CA GLU A 26 3.44 -5.61 -25.99
C GLU A 26 4.19 -4.94 -27.16
N LYS A 27 5.53 -4.82 -27.13
CA LYS A 27 6.30 -4.19 -28.21
C LYS A 27 6.71 -5.14 -29.33
N GLU A 28 6.53 -6.45 -29.18
CA GLU A 28 6.80 -7.41 -30.26
C GLU A 28 5.74 -7.38 -31.37
N ARG A 29 4.53 -6.88 -31.11
CA ARG A 29 3.43 -6.88 -32.10
C ARG A 29 3.39 -5.67 -33.04
N LYS A 30 4.24 -4.64 -32.85
CA LYS A 30 4.27 -3.47 -33.75
C LYS A 30 5.71 -3.00 -34.02
N ASN A 31 6.21 -3.41 -35.19
CA ASN A 31 7.33 -2.88 -35.95
C ASN A 31 8.75 -2.94 -35.35
N SER A 32 9.62 -3.52 -36.18
CA SER A 32 11.08 -3.66 -36.16
C SER A 32 11.85 -2.32 -36.18
N LYS A 33 11.58 -1.42 -35.23
CA LYS A 33 12.50 -0.33 -34.88
C LYS A 33 13.25 -0.71 -33.61
N LYS A 34 14.58 -0.83 -33.72
CA LYS A 34 15.55 -1.08 -32.62
C LYS A 34 15.06 -0.42 -31.32
N LEU A 35 14.69 -1.23 -30.33
CA LEU A 35 14.36 -0.73 -29.00
C LEU A 35 15.61 -0.04 -28.43
N ASN A 36 15.52 1.26 -28.13
CA ASN A 36 16.43 1.90 -27.17
C ASN A 36 16.15 1.29 -25.79
N GLN A 37 16.76 0.13 -25.51
CA GLN A 37 16.83 -0.42 -24.16
C GLN A 37 17.73 0.52 -23.34
N LYS A 38 17.14 1.32 -22.44
CA LYS A 38 17.92 2.14 -21.50
C LYS A 38 18.76 1.20 -20.62
N SER A 39 20.08 1.31 -20.70
CA SER A 39 20.98 0.65 -19.77
C SER A 39 20.85 1.29 -18.38
N THR A 40 21.08 0.52 -17.33
CA THR A 40 21.11 1.08 -15.97
C THR A 40 22.24 2.10 -15.86
N LYS A 41 21.90 3.36 -15.56
CA LYS A 41 22.89 4.38 -15.22
C LYS A 41 23.42 4.12 -13.82
N ILE A 42 24.73 4.19 -13.67
CA ILE A 42 25.42 3.96 -12.40
C ILE A 42 26.19 5.23 -12.06
N ASP A 43 26.03 5.69 -10.83
CA ASP A 43 26.83 6.75 -10.25
C ASP A 43 27.07 6.46 -8.77
N TYR A 44 27.86 7.30 -8.11
CA TYR A 44 28.27 7.12 -6.72
C TYR A 44 27.93 8.37 -5.92
N LEU A 45 27.47 8.16 -4.69
CA LEU A 45 27.23 9.20 -3.72
C LEU A 45 28.20 8.99 -2.55
N GLU A 46 28.78 10.07 -2.05
CA GLU A 46 29.62 10.02 -0.85
C GLU A 46 28.76 10.36 0.37
N ILE A 47 28.62 9.40 1.29
CA ILE A 47 27.87 9.54 2.54
C ILE A 47 28.79 9.05 3.65
N ASP A 48 29.06 9.89 4.65
CA ASP A 48 29.95 9.60 5.78
C ASP A 48 31.30 9.00 5.36
N GLY A 49 31.90 9.55 4.30
CA GLY A 49 33.18 9.09 3.74
C GLY A 49 33.13 7.73 3.01
N LYS A 50 31.93 7.14 2.83
CA LYS A 50 31.71 5.90 2.08
C LYS A 50 31.10 6.18 0.72
N LYS A 51 31.60 5.49 -0.31
CA LYS A 51 31.01 5.53 -1.66
C LYS A 51 29.84 4.56 -1.78
N ILE A 52 28.64 5.11 -1.91
CA ILE A 52 27.39 4.38 -2.07
C ILE A 52 26.99 4.37 -3.54
N ILE A 53 26.75 3.19 -4.09
CA ILE A 53 26.38 3.03 -5.50
C ILE A 53 24.91 3.39 -5.69
N ARG A 54 24.60 4.17 -6.71
CA ARG A 54 23.23 4.44 -7.17
C ARG A 54 22.98 3.78 -8.52
N TYR A 55 21.84 3.12 -8.62
CA TYR A 55 21.34 2.46 -9.83
C TYR A 55 20.10 3.21 -10.32
N THR A 56 20.17 3.84 -11.48
CA THR A 56 19.03 4.56 -12.06
C THR A 56 18.56 3.86 -13.34
N ASN A 57 17.32 3.39 -13.35
CA ASN A 57 16.66 2.79 -14.51
C ASN A 57 15.13 2.83 -14.35
N GLU A 58 14.37 2.41 -15.36
CA GLU A 58 12.97 2.02 -15.22
C GLU A 58 12.92 0.53 -14.79
N PHE A 59 13.08 0.25 -13.50
CA PHE A 59 13.09 -1.11 -12.95
C PHE A 59 11.71 -1.78 -13.00
N TRP A 60 10.65 -0.98 -12.96
CA TRP A 60 9.29 -1.40 -13.22
C TRP A 60 8.52 -0.33 -13.99
N THR A 61 7.52 -0.76 -14.77
CA THR A 61 6.78 0.18 -15.63
C THR A 61 5.81 1.06 -14.86
N SER A 62 5.51 2.23 -15.42
CA SER A 62 4.49 3.14 -14.88
C SER A 62 3.06 2.80 -15.30
N LYS A 63 2.87 1.83 -16.22
CA LYS A 63 1.58 1.50 -16.85
C LYS A 63 0.52 1.16 -15.82
N GLN A 64 -0.66 1.78 -15.97
CA GLN A 64 -1.81 1.51 -15.10
C GLN A 64 -2.30 0.06 -15.27
N ARG A 65 -2.82 -0.52 -14.17
CA ARG A 65 -3.56 -1.80 -14.14
C ARG A 65 -2.81 -3.07 -14.56
N GLN A 66 -1.47 -3.10 -14.49
CA GLN A 66 -0.72 -4.36 -14.69
C GLN A 66 -0.77 -5.29 -13.48
N ALA A 67 -1.00 -4.76 -12.27
CA ALA A 67 -1.13 -5.56 -11.06
C ALA A 67 -2.47 -6.31 -11.02
N ALA A 68 -2.55 -7.34 -10.17
CA ALA A 68 -3.81 -7.97 -9.86
C ALA A 68 -4.81 -6.93 -9.32
N SER A 69 -6.06 -7.01 -9.78
CA SER A 69 -7.13 -6.07 -9.46
C SER A 69 -7.50 -6.06 -7.99
N ILE A 70 -7.09 -7.08 -7.24
CA ILE A 70 -7.19 -7.16 -5.78
C ILE A 70 -6.44 -6.01 -5.07
N HIS A 71 -5.48 -5.37 -5.75
CA HIS A 71 -4.78 -4.17 -5.28
C HIS A 71 -5.59 -2.87 -5.47
N GLU A 72 -6.75 -2.88 -6.14
CA GLU A 72 -7.55 -1.67 -6.45
C GLU A 72 -8.35 -1.15 -5.24
N ILE A 73 -7.74 -1.11 -4.07
CA ILE A 73 -8.24 -0.50 -2.83
C ILE A 73 -7.53 0.84 -2.63
N SER A 74 -8.24 1.96 -2.72
CA SER A 74 -7.66 3.30 -2.51
C SER A 74 -7.14 3.53 -1.10
N TYR A 75 -5.90 4.00 -0.96
CA TYR A 75 -5.26 4.45 0.29
C TYR A 75 -4.18 5.48 -0.09
N ARG A 76 -3.96 6.52 0.71
CA ARG A 76 -2.94 7.55 0.41
C ARG A 76 -1.55 7.03 0.78
N ALA A 77 -0.53 7.57 0.12
CA ALA A 77 0.86 7.22 0.38
C ALA A 77 1.15 5.71 0.25
N CYS A 78 0.58 5.07 -0.78
CA CYS A 78 0.91 3.70 -1.14
C CYS A 78 1.76 3.67 -2.42
N PHE A 79 2.69 2.74 -2.52
CA PHE A 79 3.39 2.46 -3.77
C PHE A 79 2.59 1.48 -4.66
N LYS A 80 3.00 1.39 -5.94
CA LYS A 80 2.43 0.44 -6.91
C LYS A 80 2.97 -0.97 -6.62
N ALA A 81 2.15 -2.00 -6.84
CA ALA A 81 2.52 -3.40 -6.56
C ALA A 81 3.76 -3.91 -7.32
N GLN A 82 4.14 -3.27 -8.42
CA GLN A 82 5.34 -3.61 -9.18
C GLN A 82 6.63 -3.35 -8.38
N LEU A 83 6.63 -2.36 -7.47
CA LEU A 83 7.77 -2.08 -6.61
C LEU A 83 8.08 -3.27 -5.69
N PRO A 84 7.17 -3.72 -4.80
CA PRO A 84 7.44 -4.87 -3.96
C PRO A 84 7.64 -6.14 -4.78
N LYS A 85 6.91 -6.31 -5.89
CA LYS A 85 7.11 -7.46 -6.80
C LYS A 85 8.56 -7.59 -7.25
N PHE A 86 9.19 -6.48 -7.65
CA PHE A 86 10.58 -6.47 -8.12
C PHE A 86 11.52 -7.04 -7.05
N PHE A 87 11.42 -6.55 -5.82
CA PHE A 87 12.29 -7.01 -4.72
C PHE A 87 11.94 -8.41 -4.23
N ILE A 88 10.65 -8.78 -4.15
CA ILE A 88 10.22 -10.13 -3.77
C ILE A 88 10.75 -11.15 -4.79
N GLN A 89 10.66 -10.88 -6.09
CA GLN A 89 11.20 -11.74 -7.14
C GLN A 89 12.73 -11.85 -7.09
N LEU A 90 13.40 -10.73 -6.82
CA LEU A 90 14.86 -10.66 -6.81
C LEU A 90 15.47 -11.36 -5.58
N LEU A 91 14.85 -11.21 -4.41
CA LEU A 91 15.49 -11.45 -3.10
C LEU A 91 14.85 -12.58 -2.27
N THR A 92 13.75 -13.18 -2.73
CA THR A 92 13.09 -14.29 -1.99
C THR A 92 12.72 -15.48 -2.86
N LYS A 93 12.48 -16.62 -2.22
CA LYS A 93 11.89 -17.84 -2.77
C LYS A 93 10.46 -18.03 -2.26
N GLU A 94 9.73 -18.97 -2.86
CA GLU A 94 8.45 -19.42 -2.30
C GLU A 94 8.64 -19.93 -0.86
N ASN A 95 7.61 -19.79 -0.03
CA ASN A 95 7.57 -20.10 1.40
C ASN A 95 8.51 -19.29 2.31
N GLU A 96 9.39 -18.44 1.76
CA GLU A 96 10.12 -17.48 2.57
C GLU A 96 9.21 -16.36 3.10
N MET A 97 9.60 -15.79 4.24
CA MET A 97 8.79 -14.79 4.95
C MET A 97 9.11 -13.37 4.47
N VAL A 98 8.06 -12.63 4.09
CA VAL A 98 8.10 -11.20 3.74
C VAL A 98 7.34 -10.41 4.78
N TYR A 99 7.92 -9.31 5.25
CA TYR A 99 7.31 -8.43 6.25
C TYR A 99 7.15 -7.01 5.70
N ASP A 100 6.07 -6.35 6.07
CA ASP A 100 5.85 -4.92 5.85
C ASP A 100 5.46 -4.23 7.18
N PRO A 101 6.37 -3.45 7.80
CA PRO A 101 6.13 -2.78 9.08
C PRO A 101 5.20 -1.56 9.02
N PHE A 102 4.95 -1.02 7.82
CA PHE A 102 4.11 0.15 7.56
C PHE A 102 3.09 -0.18 6.47
N SER A 103 2.34 -1.26 6.68
CA SER A 103 1.68 -1.98 5.61
C SER A 103 0.59 -1.17 4.89
N GLY A 104 -0.06 -0.22 5.58
CA GLY A 104 -1.14 0.60 5.04
C GLY A 104 -2.21 -0.29 4.42
N ARG A 105 -2.40 -0.23 3.10
CA ARG A 105 -3.30 -1.16 2.39
C ARG A 105 -2.65 -2.49 1.97
N GLY A 106 -1.63 -2.99 2.64
CA GLY A 106 -1.09 -4.34 2.42
C GLY A 106 -0.47 -4.60 1.05
N THR A 107 0.02 -3.60 0.33
CA THR A 107 0.50 -3.79 -1.07
C THR A 107 1.63 -4.82 -1.14
N THR A 108 2.62 -4.74 -0.24
CA THR A 108 3.74 -5.70 -0.19
C THR A 108 3.25 -7.10 0.14
N VAL A 109 2.48 -7.26 1.22
CA VAL A 109 2.06 -8.58 1.71
C VAL A 109 1.09 -9.28 0.74
N ILE A 110 0.21 -8.54 0.06
CA ILE A 110 -0.67 -9.11 -0.96
C ILE A 110 0.14 -9.59 -2.17
N GLU A 111 1.13 -8.82 -2.63
CA GLU A 111 1.98 -9.26 -3.74
C GLU A 111 2.85 -10.47 -3.34
N ALA A 112 3.36 -10.49 -2.11
CA ALA A 112 4.09 -11.62 -1.55
C ALA A 112 3.20 -12.88 -1.48
N GLY A 113 1.96 -12.76 -1.00
CA GLY A 113 0.98 -13.84 -0.94
C GLY A 113 0.60 -14.39 -2.32
N ILE A 114 0.34 -13.52 -3.31
CA ILE A 114 0.12 -13.91 -4.72
C ILE A 114 1.30 -14.74 -5.25
N MET A 115 2.52 -14.40 -4.82
CA MET A 115 3.74 -15.08 -5.20
C MET A 115 4.06 -16.31 -4.34
N GLY A 116 3.20 -16.72 -3.39
CA GLY A 116 3.40 -17.91 -2.56
C GLY A 116 4.49 -17.74 -1.49
N ARG A 117 4.62 -16.55 -0.92
CA ARG A 117 5.47 -16.28 0.26
C ARG A 117 4.61 -16.30 1.52
N LYS A 118 5.23 -16.59 2.66
CA LYS A 118 4.64 -16.33 3.98
C LYS A 118 4.71 -14.84 4.27
N VAL A 119 3.74 -14.31 5.00
CA VAL A 119 3.62 -12.86 5.18
C VAL A 119 3.42 -12.47 6.64
N ILE A 120 4.01 -11.34 7.00
CA ILE A 120 3.65 -10.60 8.20
C ILE A 120 3.30 -9.18 7.77
N SER A 121 2.20 -8.66 8.26
CA SER A 121 1.72 -7.31 8.02
C SER A 121 1.66 -6.59 9.36
N ASN A 122 2.29 -5.43 9.48
CA ASN A 122 2.11 -4.56 10.63
C ASN A 122 1.77 -3.15 10.17
N ASP A 123 0.87 -2.50 10.88
CA ASP A 123 0.68 -1.06 10.80
C ASP A 123 0.13 -0.58 12.14
N ILE A 124 0.50 0.61 12.58
CA ILE A 124 -0.05 1.17 13.81
C ILE A 124 -1.54 1.52 13.68
N ASN A 125 -2.02 1.63 12.44
CA ASN A 125 -3.39 1.94 12.12
C ASN A 125 -4.25 0.68 11.89
N PRO A 126 -5.31 0.45 12.69
CA PRO A 126 -6.21 -0.70 12.54
C PRO A 126 -6.95 -0.77 11.20
N LEU A 127 -7.09 0.34 10.44
CA LEU A 127 -7.64 0.24 9.07
C LEU A 127 -6.76 -0.63 8.18
N SER A 128 -5.46 -0.78 8.47
CA SER A 128 -4.58 -1.63 7.67
C SER A 128 -5.07 -3.07 7.65
N GLU A 129 -5.44 -3.60 8.82
CA GLU A 129 -5.96 -4.95 8.96
C GLU A 129 -7.29 -5.11 8.21
N ILE A 130 -8.24 -4.20 8.42
CA ILE A 130 -9.56 -4.18 7.74
C ILE A 130 -9.38 -4.18 6.23
N LEU A 131 -8.43 -3.39 5.72
CA LEU A 131 -8.20 -3.31 4.30
C LEU A 131 -7.46 -4.53 3.76
N THR A 132 -6.71 -5.28 4.59
CA THR A 132 -5.74 -6.28 4.11
C THR A 132 -6.20 -7.72 4.31
N VAL A 133 -6.67 -8.09 5.50
CA VAL A 133 -7.02 -9.48 5.84
C VAL A 133 -7.97 -10.12 4.82
N PRO A 134 -9.09 -9.48 4.41
CA PRO A 134 -10.05 -10.12 3.52
C PRO A 134 -9.49 -10.45 2.14
N ARG A 135 -8.44 -9.74 1.69
CA ARG A 135 -7.83 -10.00 0.39
C ARG A 135 -6.98 -11.28 0.34
N PHE A 136 -6.68 -11.89 1.49
CA PHE A 136 -6.08 -13.23 1.54
C PHE A 136 -7.12 -14.34 1.38
N PHE A 137 -8.40 -14.06 1.65
CA PHE A 137 -9.49 -15.03 1.60
C PHE A 137 -10.56 -14.51 0.65
N VAL A 138 -10.32 -14.65 -0.65
CA VAL A 138 -11.17 -14.07 -1.69
C VAL A 138 -12.51 -14.81 -1.76
N GLN A 139 -13.60 -14.10 -1.44
CA GLN A 139 -14.97 -14.64 -1.42
C GLN A 139 -15.55 -14.79 -2.82
N THR A 140 -16.45 -15.75 -3.01
CA THR A 140 -17.25 -15.83 -4.24
C THR A 140 -18.25 -14.68 -4.31
N ILE A 141 -18.72 -14.37 -5.53
CA ILE A 141 -19.75 -13.35 -5.71
C ILE A 141 -21.05 -13.76 -5.00
N LYS A 142 -21.40 -15.05 -5.08
CA LYS A 142 -22.63 -15.61 -4.53
C LYS A 142 -22.66 -15.50 -3.00
N GLU A 143 -21.59 -15.89 -2.31
CA GLU A 143 -21.48 -15.77 -0.83
C GLU A 143 -21.68 -14.31 -0.37
N VAL A 144 -21.11 -13.35 -1.12
CA VAL A 144 -21.28 -11.92 -0.80
C VAL A 144 -22.70 -11.46 -1.07
N GLU A 145 -23.34 -11.89 -2.17
CA GLU A 145 -24.73 -11.57 -2.49
C GLU A 145 -25.70 -12.15 -1.42
N GLU A 146 -25.46 -13.39 -0.98
CA GLU A 146 -26.24 -14.08 0.06
C GLU A 146 -26.13 -13.35 1.41
N ARG A 147 -24.90 -13.09 1.90
CA ARG A 147 -24.70 -12.34 3.15
C ARG A 147 -25.30 -10.94 3.09
N LEU A 148 -25.18 -10.22 1.97
CA LEU A 148 -25.82 -8.91 1.81
C LEU A 148 -27.34 -8.99 1.82
N SER A 149 -27.95 -10.11 1.40
CA SER A 149 -29.41 -10.28 1.42
C SER A 149 -29.97 -10.39 2.84
N GLU A 150 -29.19 -10.91 3.78
CA GLU A 150 -29.55 -11.05 5.21
C GLU A 150 -29.63 -9.70 5.94
N ILE A 151 -28.92 -8.68 5.46
CA ILE A 151 -28.83 -7.37 6.12
C ILE A 151 -30.13 -6.59 5.90
N LYS A 152 -30.93 -6.42 6.95
CA LYS A 152 -32.14 -5.59 6.90
C LYS A 152 -31.76 -4.11 6.84
N VAL A 153 -32.43 -3.35 5.98
CA VAL A 153 -32.24 -1.89 5.87
C VAL A 153 -33.36 -1.19 6.62
N ASP A 154 -33.00 -0.38 7.60
CA ASP A 154 -33.91 0.57 8.23
C ASP A 154 -33.75 1.93 7.56
N TYR A 155 -34.72 2.31 6.72
CA TYR A 155 -34.70 3.60 6.02
C TYR A 155 -34.95 4.82 6.93
N LYS A 156 -35.15 4.61 8.23
CA LYS A 156 -35.19 5.68 9.24
C LYS A 156 -33.83 5.90 9.93
N SER A 157 -32.88 4.98 9.75
CA SER A 157 -31.54 5.12 10.32
C SER A 157 -30.77 6.28 9.69
N GLU A 158 -30.08 7.05 10.51
CA GLU A 158 -29.29 8.22 10.14
C GLU A 158 -27.94 8.18 10.88
N ALA A 159 -26.91 8.78 10.30
CA ALA A 159 -25.61 8.85 10.94
C ALA A 159 -25.63 9.82 12.12
N GLU A 160 -24.77 9.58 13.12
CA GLU A 160 -24.58 10.46 14.27
C GLU A 160 -23.91 11.81 13.90
N ILE A 161 -23.45 11.93 12.66
CA ILE A 161 -22.82 13.12 12.07
C ILE A 161 -23.55 13.48 10.77
N ASP A 162 -23.61 14.77 10.43
CA ASP A 162 -24.18 15.20 9.15
C ASP A 162 -23.33 14.68 7.97
N LEU A 163 -23.90 13.80 7.16
CA LEU A 163 -23.30 13.27 5.93
C LEU A 163 -24.09 13.64 4.67
N SER A 164 -25.06 14.56 4.77
CA SER A 164 -25.95 14.96 3.68
C SER A 164 -25.23 15.57 2.48
N MET A 165 -24.02 16.11 2.68
CA MET A 165 -23.17 16.60 1.59
C MET A 165 -22.52 15.48 0.77
N PHE A 166 -22.46 14.26 1.30
CA PHE A 166 -21.90 13.09 0.62
C PHE A 166 -23.00 12.17 0.07
N TYR A 167 -24.10 11.98 0.80
CA TYR A 167 -25.06 10.90 0.54
C TYR A 167 -26.49 11.38 0.42
N HIS A 168 -27.25 10.70 -0.43
CA HIS A 168 -28.70 10.76 -0.42
C HIS A 168 -29.23 10.05 0.83
N LYS A 169 -30.32 10.53 1.44
CA LYS A 169 -30.89 9.99 2.69
C LYS A 169 -31.06 8.46 2.70
N LYS A 170 -31.63 7.88 1.63
CA LYS A 170 -31.76 6.41 1.50
C LYS A 170 -30.41 5.67 1.45
N THR A 171 -29.40 6.27 0.82
CA THR A 171 -28.04 5.69 0.75
C THR A 171 -27.37 5.76 2.11
N GLU A 172 -27.52 6.88 2.83
CA GLU A 172 -27.04 7.01 4.20
C GLU A 172 -27.66 5.94 5.11
N ALA A 173 -28.99 5.76 5.05
CA ALA A 173 -29.69 4.74 5.83
C ALA A 173 -29.19 3.32 5.53
N GLU A 174 -28.89 3.00 4.26
CA GLU A 174 -28.26 1.72 3.89
C GLU A 174 -26.83 1.58 4.44
N ILE A 175 -26.02 2.65 4.41
CA ILE A 175 -24.66 2.65 4.98
C ILE A 175 -24.72 2.44 6.49
N VAL A 176 -25.61 3.12 7.20
CA VAL A 176 -25.78 3.02 8.65
C VAL A 176 -26.31 1.65 9.04
N SER A 177 -27.31 1.12 8.32
CA SER A 177 -27.81 -0.25 8.53
C SER A 177 -26.69 -1.29 8.35
N LEU A 178 -25.84 -1.12 7.33
CA LEU A 178 -24.68 -1.98 7.10
C LEU A 178 -23.62 -1.82 8.20
N LYS A 179 -23.30 -0.59 8.62
CA LYS A 179 -22.37 -0.30 9.73
C LYS A 179 -22.84 -1.03 10.99
N ASN A 180 -24.10 -0.84 11.38
CA ASN A 180 -24.67 -1.42 12.60
C ASN A 180 -24.66 -2.95 12.56
N TYR A 181 -25.08 -3.56 11.45
CA TYR A 181 -25.02 -5.02 11.28
C TYR A 181 -23.60 -5.56 11.48
N LEU A 182 -22.61 -4.94 10.83
CA LEU A 182 -21.22 -5.38 10.91
C LEU A 182 -20.65 -5.17 12.33
N LEU A 183 -21.00 -4.09 13.01
CA LEU A 183 -20.57 -3.83 14.40
C LEU A 183 -21.19 -4.84 15.36
N GLU A 184 -22.50 -5.10 15.25
CA GLU A 184 -23.22 -6.07 16.08
C GLU A 184 -22.61 -7.47 15.94
N ARG A 185 -22.32 -7.92 14.71
CA ARG A 185 -21.64 -9.21 14.50
C ARG A 185 -20.25 -9.25 15.11
N LYS A 186 -19.50 -8.15 15.03
CA LYS A 186 -18.18 -8.06 15.65
C LYS A 186 -18.26 -8.13 17.18
N GLU A 187 -19.18 -7.40 17.79
CA GLU A 187 -19.40 -7.39 19.24
C GLU A 187 -19.83 -8.76 19.78
N LYS A 188 -20.64 -9.50 19.01
CA LYS A 188 -21.07 -10.86 19.33
C LYS A 188 -20.02 -11.95 19.02
N ASN A 189 -18.84 -11.58 18.52
CA ASN A 189 -17.81 -12.50 18.01
C ASN A 189 -18.32 -13.44 16.91
N GLU A 190 -19.28 -12.99 16.12
CA GLU A 190 -19.84 -13.72 14.98
C GLU A 190 -19.29 -13.23 13.62
N GLU A 191 -18.51 -12.15 13.60
CA GLU A 191 -17.91 -11.60 12.38
C GLU A 191 -17.00 -12.64 11.70
N ASP A 192 -17.38 -13.06 10.49
CA ASP A 192 -16.61 -13.99 9.69
C ASP A 192 -15.89 -13.29 8.52
N ILE A 193 -15.28 -14.10 7.64
CA ILE A 193 -14.49 -13.58 6.54
C ILE A 193 -15.32 -12.91 5.44
N ILE A 194 -16.60 -13.28 5.30
CA ILE A 194 -17.52 -12.64 4.35
C ILE A 194 -17.88 -11.25 4.89
N ASP A 195 -18.16 -11.13 6.18
CA ASP A 195 -18.39 -9.84 6.85
C ASP A 195 -17.17 -8.92 6.69
N LYS A 196 -15.97 -9.45 6.96
CA LYS A 196 -14.73 -8.67 6.80
C LYS A 196 -14.52 -8.24 5.34
N TRP A 197 -14.85 -9.08 4.36
CA TRP A 197 -14.81 -8.71 2.94
C TRP A 197 -15.77 -7.57 2.61
N ILE A 198 -17.03 -7.67 3.07
CA ILE A 198 -18.05 -6.63 2.90
C ILE A 198 -17.59 -5.33 3.57
N ARG A 199 -17.11 -5.40 4.81
CA ARG A 199 -16.56 -4.26 5.57
C ARG A 199 -15.43 -3.57 4.82
N MET A 200 -14.46 -4.32 4.29
CA MET A 200 -13.36 -3.77 3.49
C MET A 200 -13.88 -3.03 2.26
N VAL A 201 -14.79 -3.65 1.49
CA VAL A 201 -15.33 -3.06 0.27
C VAL A 201 -16.12 -1.79 0.61
N ALA A 202 -17.01 -1.85 1.61
CA ALA A 202 -17.80 -0.71 2.05
C ALA A 202 -16.90 0.45 2.51
N THR A 203 -15.94 0.18 3.39
CA THR A 203 -14.91 1.15 3.85
C THR A 203 -14.20 1.82 2.68
N ASN A 204 -13.90 1.06 1.63
CA ASN A 204 -13.23 1.60 0.46
C ASN A 204 -14.15 2.38 -0.50
N ARG A 205 -15.46 2.22 -0.39
CA ARG A 205 -16.47 2.80 -1.29
C ARG A 205 -17.22 4.01 -0.70
N LEU A 206 -16.95 4.38 0.56
CA LEU A 206 -17.56 5.53 1.22
C LEU A 206 -17.45 6.83 0.40
N SER A 207 -16.27 7.16 -0.13
CA SER A 207 -16.05 8.43 -0.85
C SER A 207 -15.17 8.26 -2.08
N GLY A 208 -15.56 8.83 -3.23
CA GLY A 208 -14.66 8.89 -4.39
C GLY A 208 -15.18 9.67 -5.60
N HIS A 209 -14.43 9.61 -6.71
CA HIS A 209 -14.63 10.46 -7.90
C HIS A 209 -15.42 9.79 -9.04
N SER A 210 -16.05 8.63 -8.80
CA SER A 210 -16.78 7.89 -9.84
C SER A 210 -18.10 7.33 -9.33
N LYS A 211 -19.00 6.95 -10.24
CA LYS A 211 -20.32 6.35 -9.91
C LYS A 211 -20.23 4.98 -9.21
N GLY A 212 -19.03 4.45 -8.99
CA GLY A 212 -18.78 3.22 -8.24
C GLY A 212 -18.57 3.43 -6.75
N PHE A 213 -18.81 4.63 -6.22
CA PHE A 213 -18.75 4.98 -4.80
C PHE A 213 -20.15 5.29 -4.27
N PHE A 214 -20.33 5.22 -2.96
CA PHE A 214 -21.60 5.53 -2.30
C PHE A 214 -21.90 7.03 -2.32
N SER A 215 -20.85 7.86 -2.30
CA SER A 215 -20.98 9.31 -2.29
C SER A 215 -21.33 9.90 -3.66
N VAL A 216 -21.80 11.14 -3.64
CA VAL A 216 -21.63 12.08 -4.77
C VAL A 216 -20.14 12.21 -5.15
N PHE A 217 -19.84 12.80 -6.30
CA PHE A 217 -18.46 13.03 -6.72
C PHE A 217 -17.67 13.81 -5.65
N THR A 218 -16.55 13.21 -5.24
CA THR A 218 -15.52 13.80 -4.38
C THR A 218 -14.19 13.87 -5.15
N LEU A 219 -13.17 14.54 -4.60
CA LEU A 219 -11.87 14.68 -5.27
C LEU A 219 -11.01 13.40 -5.20
N PRO A 220 -10.22 13.09 -6.24
CA PRO A 220 -9.11 12.14 -6.13
C PRO A 220 -8.17 12.55 -4.98
N PRO A 221 -7.59 11.60 -4.22
CA PRO A 221 -7.42 10.17 -4.54
C PRO A 221 -8.48 9.20 -3.94
N ASN A 222 -9.74 9.60 -3.78
CA ASN A 222 -10.82 8.81 -3.14
C ASN A 222 -10.68 8.71 -1.61
N GLN A 223 -10.46 9.87 -1.00
CA GLN A 223 -10.53 10.08 0.43
C GLN A 223 -11.56 11.16 0.72
N ALA A 224 -12.19 11.08 1.89
CA ALA A 224 -13.18 12.06 2.29
C ALA A 224 -12.48 13.38 2.57
N VAL A 225 -12.85 14.41 1.81
CA VAL A 225 -12.49 15.79 2.15
C VAL A 225 -13.27 16.23 3.39
N SER A 226 -12.97 17.41 3.95
CA SER A 226 -13.78 17.93 5.06
C SER A 226 -15.23 18.19 4.62
N PRO A 227 -16.21 18.11 5.54
CA PRO A 227 -17.60 18.54 5.32
C PRO A 227 -17.74 19.85 4.54
N GLU A 228 -17.08 20.92 5.00
CA GLU A 228 -17.15 22.25 4.39
C GLU A 228 -16.58 22.25 2.98
N ARG A 229 -15.49 21.50 2.77
CA ARG A 229 -14.89 21.38 1.45
C ARG A 229 -15.79 20.63 0.48
N GLN A 230 -16.49 19.58 0.94
CA GLN A 230 -17.43 18.85 0.08
C GLN A 230 -18.62 19.72 -0.32
N ARG A 231 -19.19 20.51 0.60
CA ARG A 231 -20.27 21.46 0.27
C ARG A 231 -19.85 22.45 -0.82
N LYS A 232 -18.65 23.04 -0.70
CA LYS A 232 -18.05 23.90 -1.73
C LYS A 232 -17.83 23.19 -3.08
N ILE A 233 -17.48 21.90 -3.07
CA ILE A 233 -17.36 21.10 -4.30
C ILE A 233 -18.73 20.91 -4.94
N ASN A 234 -19.76 20.65 -4.14
CA ASN A 234 -21.12 20.46 -4.61
C ASN A 234 -21.67 21.72 -5.28
N GLU A 235 -21.54 22.87 -4.62
CA GLU A 235 -21.90 24.19 -5.17
C GLU A 235 -21.16 24.47 -6.48
N LYS A 236 -19.81 24.35 -6.48
CA LYS A 236 -18.98 24.64 -7.66
C LYS A 236 -19.34 23.76 -8.87
N ARG A 237 -19.81 22.53 -8.62
CA ARG A 237 -20.16 21.56 -9.66
C ARG A 237 -21.65 21.52 -9.96
N ASN A 238 -22.46 22.30 -9.25
CA ASN A 238 -23.92 22.24 -9.28
C ASN A 238 -24.45 20.80 -9.18
N GLN A 239 -24.01 20.07 -8.15
CA GLN A 239 -24.34 18.66 -7.95
C GLN A 239 -24.94 18.42 -6.56
N GLU A 240 -25.78 17.39 -6.47
CA GLU A 240 -26.33 16.89 -5.22
C GLU A 240 -26.13 15.37 -5.12
N PRO A 241 -26.14 14.80 -3.91
CA PRO A 241 -26.10 13.36 -3.75
C PRO A 241 -27.33 12.64 -4.30
N GLU A 242 -27.12 11.87 -5.36
CA GLU A 242 -28.11 10.93 -5.90
C GLU A 242 -28.18 9.66 -5.05
N TYR A 243 -29.33 8.99 -5.10
CA TYR A 243 -29.45 7.64 -4.53
C TYR A 243 -28.46 6.67 -5.19
N ARG A 244 -27.70 5.98 -4.33
CA ARG A 244 -26.78 4.89 -4.65
C ARG A 244 -27.15 3.67 -3.80
N GLU A 245 -27.51 2.59 -4.48
CA GLU A 245 -27.80 1.29 -3.85
C GLU A 245 -26.50 0.63 -3.36
N VAL A 246 -26.31 0.57 -2.04
CA VAL A 246 -25.04 0.21 -1.39
C VAL A 246 -24.67 -1.24 -1.69
N LYS A 247 -25.63 -2.17 -1.50
CA LYS A 247 -25.42 -3.61 -1.71
C LYS A 247 -24.96 -3.90 -3.14
N LYS A 248 -25.60 -3.29 -4.14
CA LYS A 248 -25.24 -3.44 -5.56
C LYS A 248 -23.85 -2.91 -5.87
N LEU A 249 -23.45 -1.78 -5.27
CA LEU A 249 -22.11 -1.23 -5.44
C LEU A 249 -21.02 -2.09 -4.78
N ILE A 250 -21.32 -2.71 -3.64
CA ILE A 250 -20.43 -3.69 -3.00
C ILE A 250 -20.21 -4.89 -3.94
N VAL A 251 -21.28 -5.50 -4.44
CA VAL A 251 -21.20 -6.63 -5.40
C VAL A 251 -20.40 -6.25 -6.64
N ARG A 252 -20.66 -5.08 -7.22
CA ARG A 252 -19.92 -4.59 -8.39
C ARG A 252 -18.44 -4.43 -8.10
N LYS A 253 -18.07 -3.90 -6.92
CA LYS A 253 -16.67 -3.74 -6.53
C LYS A 253 -16.01 -5.09 -6.23
N THR A 254 -16.73 -6.04 -5.63
CA THR A 254 -16.26 -7.42 -5.45
C THR A 254 -15.90 -8.06 -6.79
N LYS A 255 -16.78 -7.97 -7.80
CA LYS A 255 -16.48 -8.44 -9.18
C LYS A 255 -15.23 -7.78 -9.75
N ALA A 256 -15.09 -6.45 -9.57
CA ALA A 256 -13.96 -5.70 -10.09
C ALA A 256 -12.62 -6.08 -9.46
N LEU A 257 -12.58 -6.38 -8.14
CA LEU A 257 -11.36 -6.78 -7.41
C LEU A 257 -10.85 -8.18 -7.78
N GLN A 258 -11.65 -8.99 -8.46
CA GLN A 258 -11.32 -10.37 -8.82
C GLN A 258 -11.06 -10.56 -10.33
N ARG A 259 -11.30 -9.53 -11.15
CA ARG A 259 -11.44 -9.67 -12.62
C ARG A 259 -10.25 -10.28 -13.36
N ASN A 260 -9.05 -10.18 -12.79
CA ASN A 260 -7.80 -10.71 -13.38
C ASN A 260 -6.98 -11.52 -12.37
N LEU A 261 -7.60 -11.95 -11.26
CA LEU A 261 -6.95 -12.77 -10.25
C LEU A 261 -7.15 -14.24 -10.60
N LYS A 262 -6.06 -14.95 -10.87
CA LYS A 262 -6.08 -16.35 -11.31
C LYS A 262 -6.42 -17.30 -10.17
N LYS A 263 -6.90 -18.51 -10.51
CA LYS A 263 -7.26 -19.53 -9.52
C LYS A 263 -6.05 -19.90 -8.63
N GLU A 264 -4.88 -20.05 -9.23
CA GLU A 264 -3.65 -20.39 -8.50
C GLU A 264 -3.23 -19.26 -7.55
N GLU A 265 -3.42 -18.01 -7.94
CA GLU A 265 -3.11 -16.83 -7.10
C GLU A 265 -4.07 -16.74 -5.90
N LYS A 266 -5.35 -17.10 -6.08
CA LYS A 266 -6.32 -17.21 -4.98
C LYS A 266 -5.93 -18.29 -3.97
N ILE A 267 -5.48 -19.45 -4.45
CA ILE A 267 -5.00 -20.55 -3.59
C ILE A 267 -3.77 -20.10 -2.79
N LYS A 268 -2.78 -19.51 -3.45
CA LYS A 268 -1.55 -19.01 -2.78
C LYS A 268 -1.86 -17.93 -1.75
N LEU A 269 -2.80 -17.03 -2.04
CA LEU A 269 -3.28 -16.04 -1.08
C LEU A 269 -3.90 -16.71 0.15
N ALA A 270 -4.81 -17.68 -0.04
CA ALA A 270 -5.44 -18.37 1.07
C ALA A 270 -4.42 -19.16 1.93
N GLU A 271 -3.45 -19.82 1.30
CA GLU A 271 -2.35 -20.53 1.97
C GLU A 271 -1.47 -19.58 2.78
N ALA A 272 -1.08 -18.44 2.20
CA ALA A 272 -0.34 -17.41 2.91
C ALA A 272 -1.16 -16.87 4.10
N GLY A 273 -2.44 -16.60 3.89
CA GLY A 273 -3.37 -16.10 4.92
C GLY A 273 -3.51 -17.01 6.14
N LYS A 274 -3.50 -18.33 5.94
CA LYS A 274 -3.56 -19.33 7.03
C LYS A 274 -2.38 -19.25 8.00
N THR A 275 -1.23 -18.75 7.55
CA THR A 275 0.00 -18.65 8.36
C THR A 275 0.45 -17.21 8.59
N ALA A 276 -0.34 -16.24 8.14
CA ALA A 276 -0.03 -14.83 8.21
C ALA A 276 -0.19 -14.30 9.64
N LYS A 277 0.63 -13.30 10.00
CA LYS A 277 0.40 -12.47 11.19
C LYS A 277 -0.01 -11.08 10.73
N PHE A 278 -1.16 -10.60 11.18
CA PHE A 278 -1.63 -9.24 10.96
C PHE A 278 -1.60 -8.52 12.30
N LEU A 279 -0.67 -7.58 12.44
CA LEU A 279 -0.39 -6.87 13.68
C LEU A 279 -0.87 -5.43 13.56
N THR A 280 -1.44 -4.90 14.64
CA THR A 280 -1.75 -3.48 14.78
C THR A 280 -0.86 -2.89 15.88
N SER A 281 0.44 -2.71 15.60
CA SER A 281 1.44 -2.38 16.62
C SER A 281 2.50 -1.39 16.12
N ASP A 282 3.31 -0.86 17.05
CA ASP A 282 4.41 0.05 16.74
C ASP A 282 5.56 -0.71 16.06
N ALA A 283 5.95 -0.27 14.86
CA ALA A 283 7.02 -0.89 14.09
C ALA A 283 8.40 -0.91 14.78
N ARG A 284 8.58 -0.11 15.85
CA ARG A 284 9.80 -0.09 16.67
C ARG A 284 9.91 -1.28 17.62
N LYS A 285 8.82 -2.03 17.85
CA LYS A 285 8.80 -3.16 18.76
C LYS A 285 7.65 -4.13 18.41
N THR A 286 8.01 -5.26 17.82
CA THR A 286 7.11 -6.32 17.34
C THR A 286 7.48 -7.69 17.94
N PRO A 287 7.30 -7.89 19.26
CA PRO A 287 7.70 -9.12 19.96
C PRO A 287 6.99 -10.39 19.44
N GLU A 288 5.87 -10.23 18.73
CA GLU A 288 5.14 -11.31 18.07
C GLU A 288 5.93 -11.91 16.90
N ILE A 289 6.96 -11.23 16.42
CA ILE A 289 7.86 -11.70 15.36
C ILE A 289 9.14 -12.25 15.99
N GLU A 290 9.42 -13.52 15.74
CA GLU A 290 10.65 -14.19 16.16
C GLU A 290 11.89 -13.50 15.55
N ASP A 291 13.00 -13.50 16.29
CA ASP A 291 14.31 -13.09 15.81
C ASP A 291 14.68 -13.86 14.53
N GLU A 292 15.35 -13.17 13.62
CA GLU A 292 15.99 -13.78 12.44
C GLU A 292 15.07 -14.65 11.56
N LYS A 293 13.77 -14.33 11.53
CA LYS A 293 12.76 -15.10 10.78
C LYS A 293 12.48 -14.53 9.38
N VAL A 294 12.59 -13.22 9.22
CA VAL A 294 12.17 -12.50 8.03
C VAL A 294 13.26 -12.55 6.96
N SER A 295 12.90 -12.94 5.73
CA SER A 295 13.85 -12.96 4.61
C SER A 295 13.97 -11.61 3.92
N LEU A 296 12.86 -10.87 3.83
CA LEU A 296 12.78 -9.60 3.13
C LEU A 296 11.78 -8.67 3.81
N ILE A 297 12.17 -7.42 4.03
CA ILE A 297 11.26 -6.31 4.28
C ILE A 297 11.19 -5.46 3.00
N VAL A 298 9.98 -5.16 2.52
CA VAL A 298 9.76 -4.13 1.50
C VAL A 298 8.70 -3.16 1.98
N THR A 299 9.08 -1.91 2.20
CA THR A 299 8.21 -0.97 2.90
C THR A 299 8.50 0.48 2.50
N SER A 300 7.65 1.37 2.95
CA SER A 300 7.78 2.83 2.82
C SER A 300 7.26 3.44 4.12
N PRO A 301 8.09 4.16 4.89
CA PRO A 301 7.68 4.74 6.17
C PRO A 301 6.78 5.97 5.95
N PRO A 302 6.07 6.41 7.00
CA PRO A 302 5.42 7.72 6.97
C PRO A 302 6.46 8.84 6.78
N PHE A 303 6.21 9.75 5.83
CA PHE A 303 7.08 10.89 5.53
C PHE A 303 6.75 12.13 6.36
N LEU A 304 7.78 12.95 6.63
CA LEU A 304 7.71 14.28 7.24
C LEU A 304 6.56 15.13 6.63
N ASP A 305 5.49 15.38 7.39
CA ASP A 305 4.34 16.23 7.04
C ASP A 305 3.49 15.84 5.81
N VAL A 306 3.69 14.68 5.18
CA VAL A 306 3.01 14.37 3.90
C VAL A 306 1.57 13.84 4.07
N VAL A 307 1.25 13.24 5.22
CA VAL A 307 -0.03 12.56 5.45
C VAL A 307 -0.64 12.98 6.79
N GLN A 308 -1.86 13.52 6.74
CA GLN A 308 -2.66 13.79 7.94
C GLN A 308 -3.67 12.66 8.07
N TYR A 309 -3.21 11.56 8.67
CA TYR A 309 -3.93 10.29 8.71
C TYR A 309 -5.40 10.42 9.14
N SER A 310 -5.64 11.19 10.21
CA SER A 310 -6.97 11.49 10.76
C SER A 310 -7.87 12.17 9.75
N LYS A 311 -7.41 13.28 9.17
CA LYS A 311 -8.17 14.04 8.17
C LYS A 311 -8.39 13.27 6.87
N ASP A 312 -7.50 12.36 6.53
CA ASP A 312 -7.60 11.58 5.30
C ASP A 312 -8.49 10.33 5.44
N ASN A 313 -8.73 9.87 6.67
CA ASN A 313 -9.46 8.61 6.94
C ASN A 313 -10.64 8.76 7.90
N TRP A 314 -11.02 9.97 8.35
CA TRP A 314 -12.09 10.19 9.32
C TRP A 314 -13.39 9.43 8.99
N LEU A 315 -13.82 9.44 7.72
CA LEU A 315 -15.04 8.77 7.29
C LEU A 315 -14.90 7.23 7.33
N ARG A 316 -13.70 6.70 7.07
CA ARG A 316 -13.42 5.27 7.21
C ARG A 316 -13.36 4.86 8.67
N CYS A 317 -12.80 5.70 9.53
CA CYS A 317 -12.77 5.47 10.96
C CYS A 317 -14.19 5.51 11.55
N TRP A 318 -15.01 6.49 11.15
CA TRP A 318 -16.44 6.55 11.49
C TRP A 318 -17.18 5.26 11.13
N PHE A 319 -17.02 4.77 9.91
CA PHE A 319 -17.71 3.55 9.47
C PHE A 319 -17.27 2.28 10.23
N ASN A 320 -16.03 2.26 10.72
CA ASN A 320 -15.46 1.08 11.40
C ASN A 320 -15.41 1.21 12.93
N ASP A 321 -16.04 2.23 13.49
CA ASP A 321 -16.03 2.54 14.91
C ASP A 321 -14.60 2.60 15.50
N ILE A 322 -13.76 3.38 14.83
CA ILE A 322 -12.36 3.57 15.20
C ILE A 322 -12.18 4.99 15.72
N ASP A 323 -11.68 5.12 16.95
CA ASP A 323 -11.35 6.41 17.53
C ASP A 323 -10.08 6.97 16.87
N VAL A 324 -10.27 8.01 16.06
CA VAL A 324 -9.20 8.72 15.35
C VAL A 324 -8.20 9.35 16.33
N LYS A 325 -8.66 9.88 17.46
CA LYS A 325 -7.81 10.57 18.45
C LYS A 325 -6.86 9.59 19.13
N GLU A 326 -7.32 8.38 19.43
CA GLU A 326 -6.47 7.34 20.00
C GLU A 326 -5.40 6.85 19.02
N ILE A 327 -5.70 6.81 17.72
CA ILE A 327 -4.69 6.50 16.71
C ILE A 327 -3.68 7.64 16.58
N GLU A 328 -4.14 8.90 16.54
CA GLU A 328 -3.25 10.07 16.43
C GLU A 328 -2.22 10.13 17.56
N LYS A 329 -2.58 9.77 18.79
CA LYS A 329 -1.65 9.69 19.93
C LYS A 329 -0.54 8.67 19.72
N LYS A 330 -0.78 7.63 18.92
CA LYS A 330 0.17 6.55 18.66
C LYS A 330 1.06 6.84 17.45
N ILE A 331 0.55 7.56 16.45
CA ILE A 331 1.32 7.89 15.24
C ILE A 331 2.33 9.01 15.53
N THR A 332 3.60 8.74 15.30
CA THR A 332 4.63 9.78 15.34
C THR A 332 4.63 10.58 14.03
N ILE A 333 4.04 11.79 14.04
CA ILE A 333 4.13 12.75 12.95
C ILE A 333 5.07 13.87 13.38
N THR A 334 6.28 13.90 12.83
CA THR A 334 7.23 14.99 13.05
C THR A 334 7.50 15.75 11.75
N ARG A 335 7.76 17.05 11.90
CA ARG A 335 8.18 17.96 10.82
C ARG A 335 9.69 18.08 10.72
N LYS A 336 10.40 17.61 11.76
CA LYS A 336 11.84 17.76 11.89
C LYS A 336 12.55 16.48 11.50
N LEU A 337 13.59 16.64 10.70
CA LEU A 337 14.34 15.52 10.15
C LEU A 337 15.06 14.72 11.24
N ASP A 338 15.63 15.40 12.24
CA ASP A 338 16.36 14.77 13.35
C ASP A 338 15.45 13.88 14.22
N GLU A 339 14.25 14.34 14.53
CA GLU A 339 13.24 13.54 15.24
C GLU A 339 12.82 12.33 14.41
N TRP A 340 12.63 12.49 13.10
CA TRP A 340 12.28 11.38 12.20
C TRP A 340 13.40 10.35 12.11
N THR A 341 14.65 10.79 11.95
CA THR A 341 15.85 9.92 11.92
C THR A 341 15.97 9.11 13.20
N LYS A 342 15.71 9.70 14.38
CA LYS A 342 15.71 8.98 15.66
C LYS A 342 14.65 7.87 15.70
N VAL A 343 13.42 8.17 15.28
CA VAL A 343 12.33 7.19 15.23
C VAL A 343 12.64 6.06 14.24
N MET A 344 13.15 6.40 13.06
CA MET A 344 13.55 5.40 12.06
C MET A 344 14.70 4.54 12.54
N LYS A 345 15.67 5.08 13.29
CA LYS A 345 16.75 4.29 13.89
C LYS A 345 16.24 3.22 14.85
N GLU A 346 15.27 3.54 15.70
CA GLU A 346 14.64 2.53 16.57
C GLU A 346 13.88 1.47 15.77
N ALA A 347 13.17 1.87 14.70
CA ALA A 347 12.51 0.91 13.81
C ALA A 347 13.54 0.01 13.09
N PHE A 348 14.68 0.56 12.66
CA PHE A 348 15.74 -0.21 12.02
C PHE A 348 16.39 -1.22 12.97
N LYS A 349 16.54 -0.91 14.27
CA LYS A 349 17.00 -1.89 15.26
C LYS A 349 16.06 -3.10 15.31
N GLU A 350 14.76 -2.84 15.31
CA GLU A 350 13.76 -3.91 15.27
C GLU A 350 13.79 -4.69 13.96
N PHE A 351 13.95 -4.01 12.82
CA PHE A 351 14.12 -4.65 11.51
C PHE A 351 15.37 -5.54 11.48
N TYR A 352 16.46 -5.11 12.12
CA TYR A 352 17.69 -5.87 12.21
C TYR A 352 17.51 -7.14 13.06
N ARG A 353 16.80 -7.05 14.18
CA ARG A 353 16.46 -8.21 15.04
C ARG A 353 15.72 -9.29 14.24
N ILE A 354 14.68 -8.91 13.51
CA ILE A 354 13.78 -9.88 12.85
C ILE A 354 14.29 -10.37 11.49
N ILE A 355 15.12 -9.60 10.79
CA ILE A 355 15.70 -10.05 9.51
C ILE A 355 16.73 -11.14 9.79
N LYS A 356 16.65 -12.23 9.03
CA LYS A 356 17.61 -13.34 9.12
C LYS A 356 18.98 -12.96 8.56
N PRO A 357 20.09 -13.60 9.00
CA PRO A 357 21.40 -13.39 8.40
C PRO A 357 21.39 -13.65 6.88
N GLY A 358 21.86 -12.67 6.11
CA GLY A 358 21.78 -12.65 4.65
C GLY A 358 20.42 -12.28 4.05
N GLY A 359 19.44 -11.90 4.87
CA GLY A 359 18.18 -11.28 4.44
C GLY A 359 18.34 -9.81 4.07
N TYR A 360 17.28 -9.21 3.55
CA TYR A 360 17.32 -7.87 2.93
C TYR A 360 16.24 -6.93 3.45
N LEU A 361 16.54 -5.64 3.38
CA LEU A 361 15.59 -4.55 3.62
C LEU A 361 15.60 -3.63 2.38
N ALA A 362 14.46 -3.54 1.69
CA ALA A 362 14.21 -2.59 0.62
C ALA A 362 13.33 -1.47 1.17
N PHE A 363 13.96 -0.35 1.53
CA PHE A 363 13.31 0.77 2.20
C PHE A 363 13.06 1.90 1.21
N GLU A 364 11.82 2.04 0.75
CA GLU A 364 11.43 3.10 -0.16
C GLU A 364 11.23 4.40 0.60
N VAL A 365 11.85 5.45 0.09
CA VAL A 365 11.68 6.81 0.59
C VAL A 365 11.57 7.80 -0.56
N GLY A 366 10.98 8.95 -0.27
CA GLY A 366 10.83 10.04 -1.22
C GLY A 366 11.83 11.17 -1.02
N GLU A 367 11.61 12.22 -1.77
CA GLU A 367 12.24 13.51 -1.55
C GLU A 367 11.24 14.44 -0.84
N VAL A 368 11.71 15.21 0.14
CA VAL A 368 10.89 16.12 0.93
C VAL A 368 11.39 17.56 0.79
N ARG A 369 10.54 18.51 1.20
CA ARG A 369 10.80 19.96 1.06
C ARG A 369 11.17 20.35 -0.38
N LYS A 370 10.37 19.90 -1.35
CA LYS A 370 10.54 20.18 -2.79
C LYS A 370 11.88 19.68 -3.36
N GLY A 371 12.34 18.49 -2.96
CA GLY A 371 13.58 17.90 -3.48
C GLY A 371 14.85 18.32 -2.73
N LYS A 372 14.76 19.29 -1.79
CA LYS A 372 15.92 19.78 -1.03
C LYS A 372 16.51 18.71 -0.11
N ILE A 373 15.67 17.84 0.43
CA ILE A 373 16.09 16.73 1.29
C ILE A 373 15.76 15.43 0.59
N LYS A 374 16.77 14.61 0.37
CA LYS A 374 16.67 13.27 -0.20
C LYS A 374 16.78 12.27 0.93
N LEU A 375 15.64 11.71 1.34
CA LEU A 375 15.60 10.84 2.52
C LEU A 375 16.42 9.56 2.35
N ASP A 376 16.72 9.13 1.11
CA ASP A 376 17.60 7.99 0.88
C ASP A 376 19.03 8.25 1.36
N GLU A 377 19.49 9.50 1.30
CA GLU A 377 20.82 9.90 1.77
C GLU A 377 20.88 9.91 3.30
N GLU A 378 19.77 10.20 3.98
CA GLU A 378 19.62 10.17 5.44
C GLU A 378 19.41 8.74 5.98
N VAL A 379 18.79 7.86 5.20
CA VAL A 379 18.52 6.47 5.60
C VAL A 379 19.77 5.60 5.56
N VAL A 380 20.69 5.85 4.61
CA VAL A 380 21.92 5.07 4.48
C VAL A 380 22.73 5.04 5.80
N PRO A 381 23.04 6.18 6.46
CA PRO A 381 23.70 6.19 7.75
C PRO A 381 22.94 5.43 8.84
N ILE A 382 21.62 5.60 8.92
CA ILE A 382 20.77 4.92 9.92
C ILE A 382 20.94 3.40 9.83
N GLY A 383 20.82 2.85 8.62
CA GLY A 383 20.97 1.41 8.43
C GLY A 383 22.38 0.92 8.71
N ALA A 384 23.40 1.66 8.27
CA ALA A 384 24.80 1.32 8.51
C ALA A 384 25.14 1.32 10.01
N GLU A 385 24.64 2.28 10.78
CA GLU A 385 24.87 2.38 12.22
C GLU A 385 24.23 1.23 13.01
N VAL A 386 23.05 0.78 12.58
CA VAL A 386 22.37 -0.40 13.19
C VAL A 386 23.08 -1.71 12.85
N GLY A 387 23.91 -1.74 11.80
CA GLY A 387 24.71 -2.91 11.39
C GLY A 387 24.31 -3.54 10.07
N PHE A 388 23.40 -2.92 9.31
CA PHE A 388 23.12 -3.35 7.94
C PHE A 388 24.26 -2.95 6.99
N GLU A 389 24.53 -3.78 5.99
CA GLU A 389 25.41 -3.44 4.87
C GLU A 389 24.58 -2.75 3.76
N PRO A 390 24.87 -1.48 3.40
CA PRO A 390 24.21 -0.83 2.26
C PRO A 390 24.62 -1.49 0.95
N VAL A 391 23.67 -2.10 0.25
CA VAL A 391 23.89 -2.65 -1.11
C VAL A 391 23.89 -1.52 -2.14
N GLY A 392 23.13 -0.46 -1.90
CA GLY A 392 23.07 0.73 -2.75
C GLY A 392 21.68 1.33 -2.82
N ILE A 393 21.54 2.39 -3.61
CA ILE A 393 20.28 3.09 -3.81
C ILE A 393 19.73 2.75 -5.19
N VAL A 394 18.51 2.21 -5.24
CA VAL A 394 17.79 1.88 -6.48
C VAL A 394 16.81 3.00 -6.78
N ILE A 395 17.04 3.73 -7.86
CA ILE A 395 16.19 4.81 -8.35
C ILE A 395 15.39 4.30 -9.54
N ASN A 396 14.10 4.09 -9.32
CA ASN A 396 13.17 3.82 -10.41
C ASN A 396 12.68 5.15 -10.99
N LEU A 397 13.25 5.55 -12.12
CA LEU A 397 12.93 6.79 -12.83
C LEU A 397 11.92 6.51 -13.94
N GLN A 398 10.78 7.22 -13.91
CA GLN A 398 9.70 7.08 -14.90
C GLN A 398 9.44 8.40 -15.60
N GLU A 399 9.12 8.37 -16.89
CA GLU A 399 8.59 9.53 -17.62
C GLU A 399 7.06 9.41 -17.71
N PHE A 400 6.32 10.35 -17.12
CA PHE A 400 4.85 10.32 -17.13
C PHE A 400 4.28 11.35 -18.12
N THR A 401 3.72 10.91 -19.24
CA THR A 401 3.14 11.85 -20.23
C THR A 401 1.75 12.39 -19.89
N LYS A 402 1.07 11.92 -18.82
CA LYS A 402 -0.34 12.28 -18.52
C LYS A 402 -0.62 12.89 -17.15
N THR A 403 0.07 12.49 -16.08
CA THR A 403 -0.22 12.98 -14.73
C THR A 403 0.37 14.36 -14.47
N ALA A 404 1.57 14.63 -15.00
CA ALA A 404 2.24 15.94 -15.01
C ALA A 404 1.33 17.07 -15.54
N ASN A 405 0.63 16.82 -16.65
CA ASN A 405 -0.26 17.79 -17.30
C ASN A 405 -1.53 18.13 -16.49
N ILE A 406 -2.04 17.20 -15.67
CA ILE A 406 -3.26 17.44 -14.88
C ILE A 406 -2.97 18.35 -13.66
N TRP A 407 -1.73 18.32 -13.16
CA TRP A 407 -1.30 19.09 -12.00
C TRP A 407 -0.43 20.31 -12.35
N GLY A 408 -0.17 20.55 -13.64
CA GLY A 408 0.61 21.69 -14.13
C GLY A 408 2.09 21.66 -13.70
N ILE A 409 2.65 20.47 -13.45
CA ILE A 409 4.04 20.27 -13.02
C ILE A 409 4.80 19.63 -14.19
N GLU A 410 5.98 20.15 -14.55
CA GLU A 410 6.81 19.52 -15.57
C GLU A 410 7.33 18.15 -15.12
N ASN A 411 7.53 17.22 -16.07
CA ASN A 411 8.03 15.89 -15.77
C ASN A 411 9.40 15.95 -15.08
N ASN A 412 9.53 15.25 -13.95
CA ASN A 412 10.77 15.16 -13.15
C ASN A 412 11.16 16.45 -12.42
N GLU A 413 10.27 17.44 -12.34
CA GLU A 413 10.38 18.48 -11.32
C GLU A 413 9.80 17.98 -9.98
N TYR A 414 10.42 18.39 -8.87
CA TYR A 414 9.94 18.17 -7.50
C TYR A 414 9.78 16.70 -7.06
N GLY A 415 10.55 15.76 -7.60
CA GLY A 415 10.56 14.36 -7.14
C GLY A 415 9.29 13.56 -7.45
N THR A 416 8.45 14.03 -8.36
CA THR A 416 7.09 13.50 -8.62
C THR A 416 7.04 12.15 -9.35
N ASN A 417 8.17 11.69 -9.90
CA ASN A 417 8.22 10.55 -10.83
C ASN A 417 9.32 9.52 -10.51
N THR A 418 9.92 9.59 -9.32
CA THR A 418 10.99 8.69 -8.88
C THR A 418 10.58 7.94 -7.63
N ASN A 419 10.84 6.63 -7.61
CA ASN A 419 10.91 5.90 -6.34
C ASN A 419 12.39 5.73 -5.98
N ARG A 420 12.76 6.03 -4.74
CA ARG A 420 14.13 5.91 -4.25
C ARG A 420 14.17 4.87 -3.16
N ILE A 421 14.86 3.77 -3.40
CA ILE A 421 14.87 2.62 -2.48
C ILE A 421 16.29 2.43 -1.99
N VAL A 422 16.50 2.54 -0.68
CA VAL A 422 17.77 2.12 -0.08
C VAL A 422 17.70 0.63 0.16
N LEU A 423 18.58 -0.12 -0.49
CA LEU A 423 18.66 -1.57 -0.36
C LEU A 423 19.77 -1.92 0.62
N PHE A 424 19.40 -2.62 1.68
CA PHE A 424 20.31 -3.11 2.71
C PHE A 424 20.31 -4.64 2.75
N LYS A 425 21.41 -5.19 3.28
CA LYS A 425 21.54 -6.60 3.60
C LYS A 425 21.98 -6.77 5.06
N LYS A 426 21.39 -7.72 5.77
CA LYS A 426 21.93 -8.15 7.07
C LYS A 426 23.13 -9.05 6.84
N ASN A 427 24.26 -8.73 7.46
CA ASN A 427 25.45 -9.57 7.39
C ASN A 427 25.21 -10.96 8.00
N ARG A 428 26.08 -11.90 7.63
CA ARG A 428 25.97 -13.29 8.08
C ARG A 428 26.38 -13.46 9.52
#